data_AF-A0A7W0ESD7-F1
#
_entry.id   AF-A0A7W0ESD7-F1
#
_cell.length_a   1.000
_cell.length_b   1.000
_cell.length_c   1.000
_cell.angle_alpha   90.00
_cell.angle_beta   90.00
_cell.angle_gamma   90.00
#
_symmetry.space_group_name_H-M   'P 1'
#
loop_
_entity.id
_entity.type
_entity.pdbx_description
1 polymer ?
#
loop_
_entity_poly.entity_id
_entity_poly.type
_entity_poly.pdbx_seq_one_letter_code
_entity_poly.pdbx_strand_id
1 'polypeptide(L)'
;MRIKKIVLGIMMVAALLILARPSISNAVPYSGAWLPNSTNFLVALEVTSATGSGSFYMYDWDDGISDNLFLLNDGYYSAATIPFTYNSSSNTWFASTLNLGPSPEFGFYFLNSSGTTYTEYGLELNDTGNAYILTDTNTGMIVSVGNAAPVPIPASALLLGSGILGLITIGRVRRKDS
;
A
#
# COMPACT_ATOMS: atom_id res chain seq x y z
N MET A 1 54.83 12.55 4.41
CA MET A 1 53.83 12.88 3.35
C MET A 1 53.00 11.69 2.85
N ARG A 2 53.23 10.44 3.30
CA ARG A 2 52.49 9.24 2.82
C ARG A 2 51.20 8.92 3.59
N ILE A 3 51.09 9.32 4.87
CA ILE A 3 49.92 9.03 5.72
C ILE A 3 48.65 9.78 5.27
N LYS A 4 48.79 11.03 4.79
CA LYS A 4 47.65 11.83 4.32
C LYS A 4 46.92 11.23 3.10
N LYS A 5 47.63 10.47 2.25
CA LYS A 5 47.05 9.84 1.05
C LYS A 5 46.22 8.59 1.39
N ILE A 6 46.59 7.87 2.45
CA ILE A 6 45.88 6.67 2.90
C ILE A 6 44.57 7.05 3.61
N VAL A 7 44.61 8.08 4.46
CA VAL A 7 43.40 8.58 5.15
C VAL A 7 42.36 9.13 4.15
N LEU A 8 42.80 9.82 3.10
CA LEU A 8 41.91 10.32 2.05
C LEU A 8 41.28 9.17 1.24
N GLY A 9 42.03 8.11 0.94
CA GLY A 9 41.52 6.92 0.26
C GLY A 9 40.45 6.18 1.07
N ILE A 10 40.65 6.04 2.38
CA ILE A 10 39.67 5.39 3.28
C ILE A 10 38.38 6.22 3.38
N MET A 11 38.48 7.55 3.49
CA MET A 11 37.30 8.43 3.51
C MET A 11 36.52 8.39 2.19
N MET A 12 37.19 8.24 1.05
CA MET A 12 36.53 8.19 -0.26
C MET A 12 35.77 6.86 -0.47
N VAL A 13 36.34 5.74 0.00
CA VAL A 13 35.67 4.43 -0.01
C VAL A 13 34.49 4.41 0.97
N ALA A 14 34.62 5.04 2.15
CA ALA A 14 33.51 5.18 3.09
C ALA A 14 32.37 6.05 2.53
N ALA A 15 32.69 7.14 1.82
CA ALA A 15 31.69 7.98 1.16
C ALA A 15 30.95 7.25 0.02
N LEU A 16 31.67 6.43 -0.77
CA LEU A 16 31.08 5.58 -1.80
C LEU A 16 30.18 4.48 -1.20
N LEU A 17 30.53 3.91 -0.05
CA LEU A 17 29.70 2.94 0.68
C LEU A 17 28.46 3.56 1.33
N ILE A 18 28.49 4.86 1.68
CA ILE A 18 27.32 5.58 2.20
C ILE A 18 26.36 5.97 1.05
N LEU A 19 26.88 6.27 -0.14
CA LEU A 19 26.09 6.55 -1.34
C LEU A 19 25.56 5.29 -2.03
N ALA A 20 26.17 4.13 -1.78
CA ALA A 20 25.67 2.82 -2.23
C ALA A 20 24.63 2.20 -1.29
N ARG A 21 24.15 2.95 -0.29
CA ARG A 21 22.95 2.52 0.44
C ARG A 21 21.79 2.59 -0.54
N PRO A 22 21.07 1.48 -0.80
CA PRO A 22 19.80 1.60 -1.49
C PRO A 22 19.00 2.63 -0.71
N SER A 23 18.53 3.65 -1.42
CA SER A 23 17.50 4.52 -0.87
C SER A 23 16.41 3.55 -0.44
N ILE A 24 16.16 3.43 0.87
CA ILE A 24 14.91 2.86 1.32
C ILE A 24 13.91 3.88 0.78
N SER A 25 13.41 3.64 -0.43
CA SER A 25 12.20 4.26 -0.91
C SER A 25 11.21 3.88 0.18
N ASN A 26 10.89 4.84 1.05
CA ASN A 26 9.79 4.65 1.97
C ASN A 26 8.59 4.46 1.05
N ALA A 27 8.15 3.21 0.89
CA ALA A 27 6.95 2.89 0.16
C ALA A 27 5.88 3.88 0.63
N VAL A 28 5.27 4.59 -0.31
CA VAL A 28 4.33 5.66 0.04
C VAL A 28 3.20 4.99 0.82
N PRO A 29 2.90 5.45 2.06
CA PRO A 29 1.80 4.88 2.81
C PRO A 29 0.51 5.04 2.00
N TYR A 30 -0.16 3.92 1.79
CA TYR A 30 -1.37 3.82 0.99
C TYR A 30 -2.51 3.29 1.86
N SER A 31 -3.67 3.94 1.74
CA SER A 31 -4.89 3.59 2.46
C SER A 31 -6.14 3.79 1.59
N GLY A 32 -6.00 3.71 0.26
CA GLY A 32 -7.08 3.97 -0.70
C GLY A 32 -7.84 2.74 -1.18
N ALA A 33 -8.92 2.98 -1.93
CA ALA A 33 -9.71 1.95 -2.61
C ALA A 33 -8.93 1.24 -3.71
N TRP A 34 -9.37 0.05 -4.07
CA TRP A 34 -8.85 -0.74 -5.17
C TRP A 34 -9.99 -1.14 -6.11
N LEU A 35 -9.65 -1.41 -7.36
CA LEU A 35 -10.55 -1.97 -8.35
C LEU A 35 -10.01 -3.29 -8.89
N PRO A 36 -10.88 -4.27 -9.19
CA PRO A 36 -10.48 -5.43 -9.95
C PRO A 36 -10.07 -4.99 -11.36
N ASN A 37 -9.10 -5.68 -11.96
CA ASN A 37 -8.67 -5.35 -13.31
C ASN A 37 -9.84 -5.56 -14.31
N SER A 38 -10.14 -4.55 -15.12
CA SER A 38 -11.28 -4.58 -16.06
C SER A 38 -11.21 -5.67 -17.13
N THR A 39 -10.01 -6.24 -17.36
CA THR A 39 -9.81 -7.36 -18.30
C THR A 39 -9.95 -8.72 -17.65
N ASN A 40 -9.83 -8.80 -16.31
CA ASN A 40 -9.88 -10.02 -15.53
C ASN A 40 -10.57 -9.73 -14.20
N PHE A 41 -11.83 -10.16 -14.04
CA PHE A 41 -12.58 -10.08 -12.78
C PHE A 41 -12.07 -11.04 -11.71
N LEU A 42 -10.77 -11.31 -11.66
CA LEU A 42 -10.12 -12.17 -10.70
C LEU A 42 -8.95 -11.39 -10.10
N VAL A 43 -8.90 -11.28 -8.78
CA VAL A 43 -7.73 -10.78 -8.07
C VAL A 43 -6.90 -11.98 -7.65
N ALA A 44 -5.63 -12.02 -8.07
CA ALA A 44 -4.70 -13.08 -7.73
C ALA A 44 -3.79 -12.57 -6.61
N LEU A 45 -3.74 -13.31 -5.50
CA LEU A 45 -2.94 -12.98 -4.34
C LEU A 45 -1.88 -14.05 -4.16
N GLU A 46 -0.65 -13.62 -3.95
CA GLU A 46 0.47 -14.47 -3.58
C GLU A 46 1.14 -13.91 -2.33
N VAL A 47 1.29 -14.74 -1.30
CA VAL A 47 2.01 -14.37 -0.07
C VAL A 47 3.44 -14.86 -0.20
N THR A 48 4.37 -13.97 -0.49
CA THR A 48 5.74 -14.39 -0.76
C THR A 48 6.55 -14.55 0.53
N SER A 49 6.27 -13.75 1.56
CA SER A 49 6.94 -13.89 2.86
C SER A 49 6.33 -12.97 3.90
N ALA A 50 6.14 -13.47 5.10
CA ALA A 50 5.90 -12.63 6.24
C ALA A 50 6.76 -13.16 7.39
N THR A 51 7.39 -12.25 8.13
CA THR A 51 8.31 -12.59 9.24
C THR A 51 7.65 -12.39 10.60
N GLY A 52 6.33 -12.24 10.64
CA GLY A 52 5.57 -11.84 11.82
C GLY A 52 4.40 -12.76 12.14
N SER A 53 3.34 -12.21 12.73
CA SER A 53 2.13 -12.95 13.09
C SER A 53 0.93 -12.07 12.77
N GLY A 54 0.41 -12.21 11.56
CA GLY A 54 -0.68 -11.39 11.09
C GLY A 54 -1.54 -12.08 10.05
N SER A 55 -2.67 -11.47 9.76
CA SER A 55 -3.61 -11.92 8.74
C SER A 55 -3.96 -10.76 7.83
N PHE A 56 -4.28 -11.06 6.59
CA PHE A 56 -4.61 -10.07 5.57
C PHE A 56 -6.03 -10.31 5.08
N TYR A 57 -6.76 -9.21 4.94
CA TYR A 57 -8.18 -9.21 4.67
C TYR A 57 -8.53 -8.23 3.57
N MET A 58 -9.64 -8.50 2.89
CA MET A 58 -10.34 -7.58 1.99
C MET A 58 -11.63 -7.11 2.65
N TYR A 59 -12.05 -5.88 2.38
CA TYR A 59 -13.31 -5.32 2.87
C TYR A 59 -13.97 -4.44 1.80
N ASP A 60 -15.27 -4.19 1.95
CA ASP A 60 -15.99 -3.23 1.11
C ASP A 60 -15.53 -1.80 1.41
N TRP A 61 -15.08 -1.08 0.38
CA TRP A 61 -14.59 0.28 0.57
C TRP A 61 -15.66 1.22 1.12
N ASP A 62 -16.92 1.05 0.72
CA ASP A 62 -18.02 1.95 1.09
C ASP A 62 -18.49 1.73 2.55
N ASP A 63 -18.62 0.47 2.98
CA ASP A 63 -19.09 0.10 4.34
C ASP A 63 -17.95 -0.13 5.36
N GLY A 64 -16.70 0.07 4.93
CA GLY A 64 -15.50 -0.11 5.75
C GLY A 64 -15.28 -1.57 6.19
N ILE A 65 -14.55 -1.77 7.29
CA ILE A 65 -14.13 -3.12 7.75
C ILE A 65 -15.25 -3.94 8.43
N SER A 66 -16.50 -3.50 8.32
CA SER A 66 -17.66 -4.10 8.99
C SER A 66 -18.01 -5.48 8.43
N ASP A 67 -17.89 -5.64 7.11
CA ASP A 67 -17.87 -6.93 6.41
C ASP A 67 -16.47 -7.16 5.83
N ASN A 68 -15.95 -8.38 5.93
CA ASN A 68 -14.61 -8.68 5.49
C ASN A 68 -14.45 -10.12 4.99
N LEU A 69 -13.46 -10.29 4.12
CA LEU A 69 -13.02 -11.55 3.59
C LEU A 69 -11.62 -11.83 4.08
N PHE A 70 -11.47 -12.92 4.84
CA PHE A 70 -10.15 -13.46 5.16
C PHE A 70 -9.48 -13.96 3.88
N LEU A 71 -8.26 -13.50 3.64
CA LEU A 71 -7.49 -13.88 2.45
C LEU A 71 -6.39 -14.86 2.80
N LEU A 72 -5.61 -14.55 3.83
CA LEU A 72 -4.38 -15.28 4.16
C LEU A 72 -3.86 -14.91 5.56
N ASN A 73 -2.98 -15.78 6.08
CA ASN A 73 -2.27 -15.65 7.35
C ASN A 73 -0.76 -15.86 7.11
N ASP A 74 0.06 -15.20 7.91
CA ASP A 74 1.50 -15.47 8.06
C ASP A 74 1.77 -16.96 8.39
N GLY A 75 2.95 -17.46 8.01
CA GLY A 75 3.40 -18.82 8.31
C GLY A 75 3.01 -19.90 7.30
N TYR A 76 2.17 -19.59 6.32
CA TYR A 76 1.81 -20.50 5.23
C TYR A 76 1.90 -19.77 3.90
N TYR A 77 2.73 -20.28 2.97
CA TYR A 77 2.64 -19.84 1.58
C TYR A 77 1.27 -20.26 1.05
N SER A 78 0.42 -19.27 0.81
CA SER A 78 -0.93 -19.45 0.31
C SER A 78 -1.12 -18.50 -0.87
N ALA A 79 -1.54 -19.06 -2.00
CA ALA A 79 -2.04 -18.27 -3.10
C ALA A 79 -3.56 -18.31 -3.04
N ALA A 80 -4.20 -17.14 -3.12
CA ALA A 80 -5.65 -17.02 -3.13
C ALA A 80 -6.09 -16.32 -4.42
N THR A 81 -7.10 -16.88 -5.10
CA THR A 81 -7.74 -16.22 -6.24
C THR A 81 -9.14 -15.82 -5.82
N ILE A 82 -9.45 -14.54 -5.92
CA ILE A 82 -10.74 -13.98 -5.51
C ILE A 82 -11.53 -13.63 -6.78
N PRO A 83 -12.63 -14.34 -7.07
CA PRO A 83 -13.49 -14.00 -8.19
C PRO A 83 -14.41 -12.83 -7.86
N PHE A 84 -14.53 -11.91 -8.81
CA PHE A 84 -15.50 -10.82 -8.78
C PHE A 84 -16.69 -11.16 -9.67
N THR A 85 -17.88 -11.07 -9.11
CA THR A 85 -19.14 -11.37 -9.83
C THR A 85 -20.11 -10.22 -9.67
N TYR A 86 -20.76 -9.84 -10.76
CA TYR A 86 -21.83 -8.84 -10.75
C TYR A 86 -23.19 -9.51 -10.88
N ASN A 87 -24.07 -9.29 -9.90
CA ASN A 87 -25.47 -9.68 -9.96
C ASN A 87 -26.31 -8.51 -10.47
N SER A 88 -26.79 -8.64 -11.71
CA SER A 88 -27.62 -7.61 -12.35
C SER A 88 -29.03 -7.48 -11.76
N SER A 89 -29.53 -8.49 -11.06
CA SER A 89 -30.89 -8.46 -10.48
C SER A 89 -30.96 -7.63 -9.21
N SER A 90 -29.87 -7.62 -8.43
CA SER A 90 -29.74 -6.83 -7.19
C SER A 90 -28.84 -5.60 -7.35
N ASN A 91 -28.22 -5.40 -8.51
CA ASN A 91 -27.23 -4.35 -8.76
C ASN A 91 -26.09 -4.43 -7.72
N THR A 92 -25.48 -5.61 -7.60
CA THR A 92 -24.52 -5.91 -6.53
C THR A 92 -23.27 -6.61 -7.05
N TRP A 93 -22.11 -6.15 -6.63
CA TRP A 93 -20.82 -6.81 -6.81
C TRP A 93 -20.49 -7.71 -5.62
N PHE A 94 -19.87 -8.83 -5.91
CA PHE A 94 -19.36 -9.77 -4.92
C PHE A 94 -17.90 -10.06 -5.21
N ALA A 95 -17.07 -10.05 -4.17
CA ALA A 95 -15.72 -10.62 -4.19
C ALA A 95 -15.75 -11.94 -3.41
N SER A 96 -15.82 -13.07 -4.12
CA SER A 96 -16.10 -14.38 -3.52
C SER A 96 -17.40 -14.34 -2.70
N THR A 97 -17.30 -14.34 -1.37
CA THR A 97 -18.44 -14.28 -0.43
C THR A 97 -18.70 -12.88 0.12
N LEU A 98 -17.78 -11.93 -0.09
CA LEU A 98 -17.90 -10.54 0.36
C LEU A 98 -18.86 -9.79 -0.55
N ASN A 99 -19.82 -9.08 0.05
CA ASN A 99 -20.71 -8.17 -0.65
C ASN A 99 -20.05 -6.78 -0.76
N LEU A 100 -19.89 -6.26 -1.97
CA LEU A 100 -19.31 -4.94 -2.23
C LEU A 100 -20.38 -3.89 -2.59
N GLY A 101 -21.66 -4.28 -2.56
CA GLY A 101 -22.74 -3.38 -2.90
C GLY A 101 -22.72 -2.95 -4.38
N PRO A 102 -23.13 -1.72 -4.72
CA PRO A 102 -23.26 -1.28 -6.11
C PRO A 102 -21.91 -1.01 -6.80
N SER A 103 -20.81 -0.95 -6.05
CA SER A 103 -19.46 -0.63 -6.55
C SER A 103 -18.56 -1.87 -6.45
N PRO A 104 -17.62 -2.09 -7.38
CA PRO A 104 -16.60 -3.13 -7.22
C PRO A 104 -15.39 -2.64 -6.40
N GLU A 105 -15.46 -1.45 -5.79
CA GLU A 105 -14.37 -0.89 -4.98
C GLU A 105 -14.19 -1.68 -3.68
N PHE A 106 -12.95 -1.97 -3.33
CA PHE A 106 -12.61 -2.69 -2.11
C PHE A 106 -11.35 -2.11 -1.47
N GLY A 107 -11.14 -2.42 -0.20
CA GLY A 107 -9.91 -2.11 0.51
C GLY A 107 -9.21 -3.36 1.01
N PHE A 108 -7.95 -3.19 1.42
CA PHE A 108 -7.18 -4.21 2.13
C PHE A 108 -6.78 -3.73 3.51
N TYR A 109 -6.65 -4.66 4.45
CA TYR A 109 -6.03 -4.37 5.75
C TYR A 109 -5.25 -5.56 6.29
N PHE A 110 -4.30 -5.25 7.16
CA PHE A 110 -3.54 -6.21 7.96
C PHE A 110 -4.08 -6.25 9.38
N LEU A 111 -4.11 -7.43 9.99
CA LEU A 111 -4.53 -7.65 11.37
C LEU A 111 -3.38 -8.36 12.09
N ASN A 112 -2.87 -7.79 13.18
CA ASN A 112 -1.87 -8.49 13.98
C ASN A 112 -2.50 -9.57 14.87
N SER A 113 -1.66 -10.42 15.47
CA SER A 113 -2.09 -11.44 16.44
C SER A 113 -2.80 -10.90 17.70
N SER A 114 -2.69 -9.59 17.98
CA SER A 114 -3.39 -8.93 19.08
C SER A 114 -4.77 -8.37 18.67
N GLY A 115 -5.18 -8.51 17.41
CA GLY A 115 -6.45 -8.02 16.89
C GLY A 115 -6.45 -6.52 16.50
N THR A 116 -5.28 -5.89 16.40
CA THR A 116 -5.16 -4.52 15.89
C THR A 116 -5.18 -4.52 14.36
N THR A 117 -6.06 -3.70 13.79
CA THR A 117 -6.24 -3.51 12.35
C THR A 117 -5.37 -2.37 11.82
N TYR A 118 -4.73 -2.58 10.67
CA TYR A 118 -3.90 -1.63 9.94
C TYR A 118 -4.40 -1.51 8.50
N THR A 119 -5.06 -0.40 8.18
CA THR A 119 -5.57 -0.07 6.83
C THR A 119 -4.57 0.74 6.00
N GLU A 120 -3.45 1.14 6.59
CA GLU A 120 -2.35 1.85 5.94
C GLU A 120 -1.16 0.90 5.79
N TYR A 121 -0.62 0.81 4.59
CA TYR A 121 0.50 -0.07 4.26
C TYR A 121 1.37 0.56 3.18
N GLY A 122 2.63 0.15 3.13
CA GLY A 122 3.52 0.50 2.03
C GLY A 122 3.02 -0.14 0.74
N LEU A 123 2.95 0.64 -0.33
CA LEU A 123 2.58 0.19 -1.67
C LEU A 123 3.73 0.40 -2.65
N GLU A 124 4.16 -0.67 -3.32
CA GLU A 124 5.19 -0.67 -4.34
C GLU A 124 4.74 -1.49 -5.56
N LEU A 125 5.12 -1.07 -6.77
CA LEU A 125 4.92 -1.90 -7.96
C LEU A 125 6.10 -2.87 -8.07
N ASN A 126 5.85 -4.17 -8.22
CA ASN A 126 6.91 -5.17 -8.42
C ASN A 126 7.72 -4.84 -9.69
N ASP A 127 9.01 -5.18 -9.70
CA ASP A 127 9.95 -5.02 -10.84
C ASP A 127 9.41 -5.51 -12.19
N THR A 128 8.53 -6.52 -12.18
CA THR A 128 7.90 -7.07 -13.39
C THR A 128 6.71 -6.24 -13.90
N GLY A 129 6.22 -5.26 -13.12
CA GLY A 129 5.10 -4.39 -13.45
C GLY A 129 3.72 -5.03 -13.38
N ASN A 130 3.63 -6.31 -12.98
CA ASN A 130 2.40 -7.11 -13.08
C ASN A 130 1.66 -7.29 -11.75
N ALA A 131 2.26 -6.85 -10.64
CA ALA A 131 1.69 -6.98 -9.30
C ALA A 131 2.17 -5.83 -8.41
N TYR A 132 1.40 -5.56 -7.37
CA TYR A 132 1.75 -4.64 -6.31
C TYR A 132 2.23 -5.40 -5.07
N ILE A 133 3.32 -4.94 -4.48
CA ILE A 133 3.84 -5.41 -3.21
C ILE A 133 3.27 -4.51 -2.11
N LEU A 134 2.52 -5.12 -1.20
CA LEU A 134 1.94 -4.48 -0.03
C LEU A 134 2.74 -4.89 1.20
N THR A 135 3.23 -3.92 1.96
CA THR A 135 4.06 -4.16 3.15
C THR A 135 3.48 -3.44 4.34
N ASP A 136 3.17 -4.17 5.41
CA ASP A 136 2.87 -3.56 6.72
C ASP A 136 4.01 -3.79 7.71
N THR A 137 4.55 -2.69 8.24
CA THR A 137 5.67 -2.72 9.18
C THR A 137 5.28 -3.17 10.59
N ASN A 138 3.99 -3.07 10.94
CA ASN A 138 3.50 -3.47 12.26
C ASN A 138 3.36 -4.99 12.39
N THR A 139 2.91 -5.64 11.32
CA THR A 139 2.77 -7.10 11.22
C THR A 139 3.99 -7.77 10.61
N GLY A 140 4.84 -7.06 9.86
CA GLY A 140 5.97 -7.64 9.14
C GLY A 140 5.56 -8.48 7.92
N MET A 141 4.30 -8.34 7.47
CA MET A 141 3.76 -9.07 6.33
C MET A 141 4.07 -8.38 5.00
N ILE A 142 4.45 -9.18 4.00
CA ILE A 142 4.64 -8.76 2.61
C ILE A 142 3.72 -9.61 1.73
N VAL A 143 2.83 -8.96 1.01
CA VAL A 143 1.83 -9.60 0.14
C VAL A 143 1.98 -9.06 -1.28
N SER A 144 1.99 -9.97 -2.26
CA SER A 144 1.95 -9.63 -3.68
C SER A 144 0.52 -9.74 -4.20
N VAL A 145 0.01 -8.65 -4.76
CA VAL A 145 -1.36 -8.54 -5.29
C VAL A 145 -1.29 -8.29 -6.79
N GLY A 146 -1.72 -9.28 -7.57
CA GLY A 146 -1.88 -9.20 -9.02
C GLY A 146 -3.33 -8.96 -9.43
N ASN A 147 -3.51 -8.45 -10.66
CA ASN A 147 -4.82 -8.23 -11.28
C ASN A 147 -5.78 -7.31 -10.48
N ALA A 148 -5.24 -6.42 -9.66
CA ALA A 148 -5.96 -5.33 -9.03
C ALA A 148 -5.20 -4.02 -9.27
N ALA A 149 -5.92 -2.89 -9.26
CA ALA A 149 -5.32 -1.58 -9.40
C ALA A 149 -5.76 -0.67 -8.24
N PRO A 150 -4.84 0.07 -7.61
CA PRO A 150 -5.21 1.10 -6.65
C PRO A 150 -5.99 2.20 -7.39
N VAL A 151 -7.07 2.70 -6.78
CA VAL A 151 -7.84 3.83 -7.33
C VAL A 151 -6.94 5.07 -7.26
N PRO A 152 -6.65 5.74 -8.39
CA PRO A 152 -5.85 6.94 -8.38
C PRO A 152 -6.48 8.00 -7.49
N ILE A 153 -5.73 8.56 -6.54
CA ILE A 153 -6.17 9.72 -5.78
C ILE A 153 -6.43 10.84 -6.80
N PRO A 154 -7.65 11.41 -6.85
CA PRO A 154 -7.96 12.47 -7.79
C PRO A 154 -6.95 13.61 -7.65
N ALA A 155 -6.40 14.08 -8.77
CA ALA A 155 -5.46 15.21 -8.78
C ALA A 155 -6.03 16.46 -8.09
N SER A 156 -7.35 16.60 -8.04
CA SER A 156 -8.07 17.64 -7.30
C SER A 156 -7.87 17.57 -5.79
N ALA A 157 -7.81 16.36 -5.19
CA ALA A 157 -7.54 16.18 -3.77
C ALA A 157 -6.09 16.58 -3.43
N LEU A 158 -5.14 16.23 -4.31
CA LEU A 158 -3.75 16.65 -4.19
C LEU A 158 -3.58 18.18 -4.37
N LEU A 159 -4.31 18.77 -5.32
CA LEU A 159 -4.30 20.22 -5.56
C LEU A 159 -4.95 20.99 -4.40
N LEU A 160 -6.02 20.47 -3.81
CA LEU A 160 -6.65 21.08 -2.65
C LEU A 160 -5.73 21.03 -1.43
N GLY A 161 -5.09 19.88 -1.16
CA GLY A 161 -4.12 19.74 -0.08
C GLY A 161 -2.94 20.69 -0.22
N SER A 162 -2.36 20.79 -1.43
CA SER A 162 -1.28 21.74 -1.71
C SER A 162 -1.74 23.20 -1.68
N GLY A 163 -2.95 23.50 -2.14
CA GLY A 163 -3.55 24.83 -2.08
C GLY A 163 -3.75 25.35 -0.65
N ILE A 164 -4.25 24.51 0.26
CA ILE A 164 -4.44 24.85 1.67
C ILE A 164 -3.09 25.10 2.37
N LEU A 165 -2.08 24.26 2.11
CA LEU A 165 -0.73 24.48 2.65
C LEU A 165 -0.09 25.77 2.11
N GLY A 166 -0.33 26.11 0.84
CA GLY A 166 0.06 27.38 0.23
C GLY A 166 -0.61 28.59 0.91
N LEU A 167 -1.90 28.49 1.24
CA LEU A 167 -2.63 29.55 1.95
C LEU A 167 -2.16 29.75 3.40
N ILE A 168 -1.85 28.67 4.12
CA ILE A 168 -1.35 28.75 5.50
C ILE A 168 0.03 29.41 5.55
N THR A 169 0.91 29.11 4.59
CA THR A 169 2.25 29.73 4.53
C THR A 169 2.18 31.22 4.18
N ILE A 170 1.31 31.63 3.26
CA ILE A 170 1.11 33.04 2.89
C ILE A 170 0.44 33.85 4.02
N GLY A 171 -0.54 33.25 4.72
CA GLY A 171 -1.22 33.91 5.84
C GLY A 171 -0.31 34.20 7.05
N ARG A 172 0.71 33.38 7.27
CA ARG A 172 1.64 33.53 8.41
C ARG A 172 2.68 34.63 8.19
N VAL A 173 3.05 34.91 6.94
CA VAL A 173 4.00 36.00 6.61
C VAL A 173 3.35 37.37 6.84
N ARG A 174 2.04 37.52 6.56
CA ARG A 174 1.32 38.79 6.73
C ARG A 174 1.08 39.23 8.19
N ARG A 175 1.31 38.37 9.18
CA ARG A 175 1.09 38.68 10.60
C ARG A 175 2.33 39.22 11.33
N LYS A 176 3.47 39.37 10.64
CA LYS A 176 4.71 39.87 11.25
C LYS A 176 4.92 41.38 11.15
N ASP A 177 4.01 42.10 10.50
CA ASP A 177 4.13 43.55 10.24
C ASP A 177 3.01 44.38 10.90
N SER A 178 2.50 43.97 12.07
CA SER A 178 1.63 44.82 12.90
C SER A 178 2.25 45.11 14.26
#